data_AF-A0A9W6JNS0-F1
#
_entry.id   AF-A0A9W6JNS0-F1
#
_cell.length_a   1.000
_cell.length_b   1.000
_cell.length_c   1.000
_cell.angle_alpha   90.00
_cell.angle_beta   90.00
_cell.angle_gamma   90.00
#
_symmetry.space_group_name_H-M   'P 1'
#
loop_
_entity.id
_entity.type
_entity.pdbx_description
1 polymer ?
#
loop_
_entity_poly.entity_id
_entity_poly.type
_entity_poly.pdbx_seq_one_letter_code
_entity_poly.pdbx_strand_id
1 'polypeptide(L)'
;MNRATLTGGGAILLWATLALFTAATGATPPFLLTALTFAIGGLLGLAVAALRPGGLAALRQPWSVWLHGVGGLFGFHFFYFTALKLSPPAEASLVAYLWPLLIVLFSALLPGGGLTVRHVIGAALGLTGAATLIAARSGGLGFEAAHLPGYASAVACAVIWAAYSVSSRLFHAVPTEAVAGFCLGTATLAALCHLMLEPAVWPAGAAEWGGVIALGLGPVGAAFYLWDVGMKRGDVRLLGVAAYAAPALSTLLLVATGYAEATPALALACALIVGGALVATFGGRRTPVEGGDSPPA
;
A
#
# COMPACT_ATOMS: atom_id res chain seq x y z
N MET A 1 -8.14 -7.35 -18.50
CA MET A 1 -7.12 -7.00 -17.49
C MET A 1 -5.79 -7.64 -17.88
N ASN A 2 -4.65 -6.93 -17.84
CA ASN A 2 -3.34 -7.54 -18.14
C ASN A 2 -2.81 -8.29 -16.90
N ARG A 3 -1.86 -9.23 -17.10
CA ARG A 3 -1.31 -10.07 -16.01
C ARG A 3 -0.71 -9.24 -14.87
N ALA A 4 0.03 -8.18 -15.20
CA ALA A 4 0.66 -7.31 -14.19
C ALA A 4 -0.34 -6.59 -13.28
N THR A 5 -1.51 -6.19 -13.82
CA THR A 5 -2.59 -5.59 -13.03
C THR A 5 -3.19 -6.62 -12.06
N LEU A 6 -3.37 -7.87 -12.50
CA LEU A 6 -3.82 -8.95 -11.61
C LEU A 6 -2.80 -9.23 -10.51
N THR A 7 -1.51 -9.25 -10.85
CA THR A 7 -0.42 -9.40 -9.88
C THR A 7 -0.46 -8.28 -8.84
N GLY A 8 -0.56 -7.01 -9.26
CA GLY A 8 -0.71 -5.87 -8.36
C GLY A 8 -1.97 -5.94 -7.49
N GLY A 9 -3.07 -6.46 -8.03
CA GLY A 9 -4.29 -6.74 -7.27
C GLY A 9 -4.07 -7.72 -6.12
N GLY A 10 -3.14 -8.67 -6.27
CA GLY A 10 -2.73 -9.58 -5.19
C GLY A 10 -2.17 -8.85 -3.97
N ALA A 11 -1.48 -7.71 -4.15
CA ALA A 11 -1.03 -6.90 -3.03
C ALA A 11 -2.19 -6.32 -2.22
N ILE A 12 -3.26 -5.88 -2.90
CA ILE A 12 -4.48 -5.34 -2.26
C ILE A 12 -5.15 -6.43 -1.39
N LEU A 13 -5.19 -7.67 -1.89
CA LEU A 13 -5.72 -8.80 -1.13
C LEU A 13 -4.88 -9.10 0.12
N LEU A 14 -3.55 -9.04 0.01
CA LEU A 14 -2.66 -9.18 1.16
C LEU A 14 -2.85 -8.03 2.16
N TRP A 15 -3.00 -6.78 1.70
CA TRP A 15 -3.26 -5.67 2.62
C TRP A 15 -4.62 -5.76 3.33
N ALA A 16 -5.61 -6.45 2.76
CA ALA A 16 -6.87 -6.72 3.46
C ALA A 16 -6.68 -7.57 4.73
N THR A 17 -5.62 -8.37 4.83
CA THR A 17 -5.29 -9.18 6.02
C THR A 17 -4.39 -8.46 7.01
N LEU A 18 -3.92 -7.25 6.70
CA LEU A 18 -2.98 -6.49 7.52
C LEU A 18 -3.54 -6.22 8.92
N ALA A 19 -4.81 -5.80 9.03
CA ALA A 19 -5.45 -5.53 10.31
C ALA A 19 -5.50 -6.78 11.21
N LEU A 20 -5.81 -7.94 10.62
CA LEU A 20 -5.87 -9.21 11.35
C LEU A 20 -4.51 -9.59 11.93
N PHE A 21 -3.46 -9.59 11.12
CA PHE A 21 -2.14 -9.98 11.61
C PHE A 21 -1.49 -8.91 12.49
N THR A 22 -1.79 -7.63 12.29
CA THR A 22 -1.32 -6.56 13.18
C THR A 22 -1.91 -6.70 14.58
N ALA A 23 -3.22 -7.00 14.68
CA ALA A 23 -3.85 -7.27 15.97
C ALA A 23 -3.21 -8.46 16.71
N ALA A 24 -2.66 -9.42 15.97
CA ALA A 24 -1.96 -10.57 16.53
C ALA A 24 -0.53 -10.25 17.02
N THR A 25 -0.01 -9.04 16.84
CA THR A 25 1.36 -8.66 17.25
C THR A 25 1.46 -7.96 18.61
N GLY A 26 0.38 -7.99 19.38
CA GLY A 26 0.34 -7.50 20.75
C GLY A 26 0.68 -6.01 20.86
N ALA A 27 1.51 -5.68 21.86
CA ALA A 27 1.94 -4.30 22.13
C ALA A 27 3.26 -3.92 21.42
N THR A 28 3.67 -4.69 20.40
CA THR A 28 4.91 -4.42 19.67
C THR A 28 4.87 -3.01 19.06
N PRO A 29 5.85 -2.13 19.38
CA PRO A 29 5.89 -0.77 18.88
C PRO A 29 6.00 -0.73 17.34
N PRO A 30 5.42 0.30 16.69
CA PRO A 30 5.29 0.31 15.24
C PRO A 30 6.64 0.33 14.50
N PHE A 31 7.67 1.06 14.94
CA PHE A 31 8.97 1.01 14.26
C PHE A 31 9.67 -0.34 14.46
N LEU A 32 9.56 -0.98 15.64
CA LEU A 32 10.05 -2.35 15.83
C LEU A 32 9.33 -3.33 14.93
N LEU A 33 8.00 -3.27 14.88
CA LEU A 33 7.19 -4.14 14.04
C LEU A 33 7.54 -3.98 12.56
N THR A 34 7.68 -2.73 12.09
CA THR A 34 8.18 -2.41 10.75
C THR A 34 9.57 -3.00 10.54
N ALA A 35 10.51 -2.83 11.47
CA ALA A 35 11.87 -3.37 11.34
C ALA A 35 11.86 -4.90 11.16
N LEU A 36 11.12 -5.62 12.01
CA LEU A 36 11.03 -7.08 11.97
C LEU A 36 10.35 -7.57 10.69
N THR A 37 9.19 -7.01 10.35
CA THR A 37 8.40 -7.46 9.21
C THR A 37 9.06 -7.13 7.87
N PHE A 38 9.68 -5.94 7.73
CA PHE A 38 10.46 -5.59 6.55
C PHE A 38 11.77 -6.37 6.44
N ALA A 39 12.40 -6.72 7.56
CA ALA A 39 13.57 -7.60 7.54
C ALA A 39 13.18 -8.98 7.00
N ILE A 40 12.08 -9.57 7.49
CA ILE A 40 11.57 -10.85 6.97
C ILE A 40 11.22 -10.74 5.49
N GLY A 41 10.46 -9.71 5.09
CA GLY A 41 10.07 -9.51 3.70
C GLY A 41 11.26 -9.28 2.76
N GLY A 42 12.26 -8.53 3.21
CA GLY A 42 13.51 -8.28 2.49
C GLY A 42 14.38 -9.52 2.38
N LEU A 43 14.54 -10.29 3.46
CA LEU A 43 15.27 -11.56 3.47
C LEU A 43 14.61 -12.61 2.57
N LEU A 44 13.27 -12.68 2.56
CA LEU A 44 12.54 -13.54 1.63
C LEU A 44 12.84 -13.16 0.18
N GLY A 45 12.77 -11.87 -0.16
CA GLY A 45 13.09 -11.40 -1.51
C GLY A 45 14.55 -11.65 -1.89
N LEU A 46 15.48 -11.47 -0.96
CA LEU A 46 16.90 -11.80 -1.15
C LEU A 46 17.10 -13.28 -1.40
N ALA A 47 16.44 -14.16 -0.64
CA ALA A 47 16.53 -15.60 -0.82
C ALA A 47 16.02 -15.99 -2.22
N VAL A 48 14.86 -15.46 -2.64
CA VAL A 48 14.32 -15.68 -3.99
C VAL A 48 15.27 -15.14 -5.08
N ALA A 49 15.87 -13.98 -4.87
CA ALA A 49 16.84 -13.39 -5.80
C ALA A 49 18.13 -14.22 -5.88
N ALA A 50 18.61 -14.78 -4.77
CA ALA A 50 19.80 -15.63 -4.70
C ALA A 50 19.62 -16.97 -5.42
N LEU A 51 18.39 -17.49 -5.46
CA LEU A 51 18.05 -18.72 -6.20
C LEU A 51 18.03 -18.54 -7.73
N ARG A 52 18.08 -17.30 -8.23
CA ARG A 52 18.08 -16.99 -9.67
C ARG A 52 19.48 -16.61 -10.13
N PRO A 53 19.97 -17.15 -11.27
CA PRO A 53 21.24 -16.72 -11.85
C PRO A 53 21.26 -15.20 -12.06
N GLY A 54 22.20 -14.51 -11.41
CA GLY A 54 22.33 -13.05 -11.49
C GLY A 54 21.27 -12.25 -10.72
N GLY A 55 20.35 -12.87 -9.97
CA GLY A 55 19.27 -12.15 -9.28
C GLY A 55 19.78 -11.16 -8.23
N LEU A 56 20.88 -11.47 -7.53
CA LEU A 56 21.51 -10.54 -6.59
C LEU A 56 22.11 -9.29 -7.26
N ALA A 57 22.41 -9.34 -8.57
CA ALA A 57 22.86 -8.15 -9.30
C ALA A 57 21.77 -7.07 -9.35
N ALA A 58 20.49 -7.43 -9.16
CA ALA A 58 19.38 -6.48 -9.08
C ALA A 58 19.52 -5.48 -7.90
N LEU A 59 20.31 -5.79 -6.88
CA LEU A 59 20.57 -4.90 -5.74
C LEU A 59 21.56 -3.77 -6.11
N ARG A 60 22.30 -3.90 -7.21
CA ARG A 60 23.27 -2.90 -7.68
C ARG A 60 22.53 -1.79 -8.42
N GLN A 61 21.97 -0.87 -7.65
CA GLN A 61 21.19 0.27 -8.16
C GLN A 61 21.89 1.60 -7.87
N PRO A 62 21.71 2.64 -8.71
CA PRO A 62 22.21 3.98 -8.42
C PRO A 62 21.51 4.56 -7.18
N TRP A 63 22.15 5.54 -6.54
CA TRP A 63 21.64 6.13 -5.30
C TRP A 63 20.23 6.72 -5.44
N SER A 64 19.84 7.21 -6.62
CA SER A 64 18.51 7.77 -6.88
C SER A 64 17.40 6.71 -6.77
N VAL A 65 17.69 5.48 -7.17
CA VAL A 65 16.76 4.34 -7.05
C VAL A 65 16.63 3.90 -5.59
N TRP A 66 17.74 3.92 -4.83
CA TRP A 66 17.71 3.69 -3.39
C TRP A 66 16.93 4.77 -2.64
N LEU A 67 17.12 6.04 -2.99
CA LEU A 67 16.36 7.15 -2.41
C LEU A 67 14.86 7.02 -2.72
N HIS A 68 14.51 6.66 -3.97
CA HIS A 68 13.13 6.40 -4.35
C HIS A 68 12.52 5.24 -3.54
N GLY A 69 13.21 4.09 -3.51
CA GLY A 69 12.75 2.88 -2.84
C GLY A 69 12.67 3.02 -1.33
N VAL A 70 13.79 3.32 -0.67
CA VAL A 70 13.86 3.43 0.79
C VAL A 70 13.14 4.69 1.27
N GLY A 71 13.33 5.84 0.60
CA GLY A 71 12.64 7.07 0.97
C GLY A 71 11.12 6.96 0.81
N GLY A 72 10.64 6.26 -0.22
CA GLY A 72 9.23 5.93 -0.40
C GLY A 72 8.72 5.04 0.73
N LEU A 73 9.30 3.84 0.88
CA LEU A 73 8.84 2.82 1.84
C LEU A 73 8.98 3.25 3.30
N PHE A 74 10.15 3.74 3.71
CA PHE A 74 10.36 4.22 5.07
C PHE A 74 9.61 5.53 5.34
N GLY A 75 9.66 6.48 4.39
CA GLY A 75 9.07 7.80 4.57
C GLY A 75 7.57 7.73 4.84
N PHE A 76 6.81 6.94 4.09
CA PHE A 76 5.37 6.83 4.35
C PHE A 76 5.07 6.20 5.71
N HIS A 77 5.82 5.17 6.14
CA HIS A 77 5.66 4.57 7.47
C HIS A 77 5.95 5.58 8.59
N PHE A 78 7.06 6.32 8.46
CA PHE A 78 7.45 7.32 9.44
C PHE A 78 6.36 8.37 9.65
N PHE A 79 5.84 8.94 8.56
CA PHE A 79 4.77 9.93 8.63
C PHE A 79 3.43 9.34 9.07
N TYR A 80 3.13 8.09 8.73
CA TYR A 80 1.94 7.40 9.20
C TYR A 80 1.96 7.21 10.72
N PHE A 81 3.06 6.70 11.27
CA PHE A 81 3.18 6.51 12.72
C PHE A 81 3.23 7.83 13.48
N THR A 82 3.82 8.87 12.89
CA THR A 82 3.76 10.23 13.43
C THR A 82 2.31 10.72 13.47
N ALA A 83 1.52 10.49 12.42
CA ALA A 83 0.10 10.84 12.41
C ALA A 83 -0.68 10.13 13.52
N LEU A 84 -0.47 8.82 13.70
CA LEU A 84 -1.12 8.04 14.75
C LEU A 84 -0.77 8.50 16.18
N LYS A 85 0.44 9.07 16.39
CA LYS A 85 0.84 9.63 17.69
C LYS A 85 0.25 11.02 17.96
N LEU A 86 -0.05 11.80 16.91
CA LEU A 86 -0.44 13.21 17.02
C LEU A 86 -1.94 13.45 16.76
N SER A 87 -2.68 12.43 16.34
CA SER A 87 -4.11 12.53 16.02
C SER A 87 -4.85 11.22 16.28
N PRO A 88 -6.18 11.26 16.45
CA PRO A 88 -6.99 10.06 16.62
C PRO A 88 -6.76 9.03 15.48
N PRO A 89 -6.53 7.74 15.78
CA PRO A 89 -6.17 6.76 14.78
C PRO A 89 -7.15 6.63 13.61
N ALA A 90 -8.45 6.74 13.88
CA ALA A 90 -9.48 6.67 12.84
C ALA A 90 -9.35 7.81 11.82
N GLU A 91 -9.15 9.04 12.31
CA GLU A 91 -9.01 10.23 11.50
C GLU A 91 -7.69 10.24 10.73
N ALA A 92 -6.59 9.91 11.40
CA ALA A 92 -5.28 9.74 10.78
C ALA A 92 -5.33 8.70 9.65
N SER A 93 -5.97 7.56 9.89
CA SER A 93 -6.12 6.49 8.90
C SER A 93 -6.98 6.94 7.72
N LEU A 94 -8.07 7.66 7.98
CA LEU A 94 -8.93 8.19 6.93
C LEU A 94 -8.19 9.19 6.03
N VAL A 95 -7.44 10.12 6.62
CA VAL A 95 -6.62 11.08 5.87
C VAL A 95 -5.53 10.36 5.10
N ALA A 96 -4.87 9.36 5.69
CA ALA A 96 -3.88 8.54 5.00
C ALA A 96 -4.51 7.80 3.81
N TYR A 97 -5.77 7.34 3.92
CA TYR A 97 -6.55 6.69 2.86
C TYR A 97 -6.87 7.58 1.65
N LEU A 98 -6.39 8.83 1.59
CA LEU A 98 -6.35 9.62 0.36
C LEU A 98 -5.42 9.03 -0.70
N TRP A 99 -4.46 8.18 -0.31
CA TRP A 99 -3.44 7.66 -1.20
C TRP A 99 -3.96 6.97 -2.49
N PRO A 100 -5.07 6.18 -2.50
CA PRO A 100 -5.53 5.55 -3.74
C PRO A 100 -6.09 6.58 -4.73
N LEU A 101 -6.78 7.62 -4.23
CA LEU A 101 -7.19 8.77 -5.03
C LEU A 101 -5.96 9.50 -5.57
N LEU A 102 -4.96 9.76 -4.74
CA LEU A 102 -3.72 10.41 -5.17
C LEU A 102 -2.98 9.60 -6.23
N ILE A 103 -2.97 8.26 -6.16
CA ILE A 103 -2.42 7.41 -7.24
C ILE A 103 -3.17 7.63 -8.54
N VAL A 104 -4.50 7.67 -8.51
CA VAL A 104 -5.31 7.93 -9.71
C VAL A 104 -4.99 9.31 -10.28
N LEU A 105 -4.91 10.35 -9.46
CA LEU A 105 -4.59 11.71 -9.90
C LEU A 105 -3.15 11.82 -10.43
N PHE A 106 -2.16 11.33 -9.69
CA PHE A 106 -0.74 11.38 -10.08
C PHE A 106 -0.46 10.52 -11.31
N SER A 107 -1.23 9.45 -11.56
CA SER A 107 -1.06 8.64 -12.77
C SER A 107 -1.30 9.44 -14.06
N ALA A 108 -2.01 10.57 -14.00
CA ALA A 108 -2.19 11.48 -15.13
C ALA A 108 -0.87 12.17 -15.54
N LEU A 109 0.11 12.26 -14.63
CA LEU A 109 1.42 12.85 -14.86
C LEU A 109 2.41 11.88 -15.53
N LEU A 110 2.04 10.61 -15.68
CA LEU A 110 2.89 9.62 -16.35
C LEU A 110 2.92 9.84 -17.87
N PRO A 111 4.04 9.52 -18.55
CA PRO A 111 4.11 9.56 -20.01
C PRO A 111 3.03 8.66 -20.66
N GLY A 112 2.26 9.21 -21.60
CA GLY A 112 1.11 8.52 -22.19
C GLY A 112 -0.09 8.37 -21.24
N GLY A 113 -0.04 9.05 -20.08
CA GLY A 113 -1.12 9.12 -19.11
C GLY A 113 -2.28 9.96 -19.62
N GLY A 114 -3.48 9.53 -19.27
CA GLY A 114 -4.71 10.29 -19.49
C GLY A 114 -5.64 10.10 -18.31
N LEU A 115 -6.14 11.18 -17.73
CA LEU A 115 -7.15 11.11 -16.68
C LEU A 115 -8.52 11.14 -17.33
N THR A 116 -9.37 10.16 -17.03
CA THR A 116 -10.78 10.25 -17.41
C THR A 116 -11.58 10.65 -16.18
N VAL A 117 -12.64 11.41 -16.38
CA VAL A 117 -13.58 11.77 -15.31
C VAL A 117 -14.10 10.53 -14.58
N ARG A 118 -14.23 9.40 -15.28
CA ARG A 118 -14.64 8.12 -14.69
C ARG A 118 -13.67 7.60 -13.63
N HIS A 119 -12.35 7.71 -13.83
CA HIS A 119 -11.38 7.31 -12.82
C HIS A 119 -11.47 8.18 -11.57
N VAL A 120 -11.68 9.50 -11.75
CA VAL A 120 -11.84 10.44 -10.62
C VAL A 120 -13.12 10.15 -9.85
N ILE A 121 -14.24 9.96 -10.55
CA ILE A 121 -15.52 9.58 -9.92
C ILE A 121 -15.36 8.23 -9.19
N GLY A 122 -14.74 7.23 -9.82
CA GLY A 122 -14.52 5.92 -9.21
C GLY A 122 -13.68 6.00 -7.93
N ALA A 123 -12.62 6.79 -7.94
CA ALA A 123 -11.78 7.03 -6.76
C ALA A 123 -12.50 7.84 -5.68
N ALA A 124 -13.31 8.83 -6.04
CA ALA A 124 -14.12 9.60 -5.10
C ALA A 124 -15.18 8.71 -4.42
N LEU A 125 -15.87 7.86 -5.18
CA LEU A 125 -16.81 6.88 -4.62
C LEU A 125 -16.12 5.90 -3.67
N GLY A 126 -14.93 5.39 -4.06
CA GLY A 126 -14.12 4.53 -3.19
C GLY A 126 -13.70 5.21 -1.89
N LEU A 127 -13.27 6.48 -1.95
CA LEU A 127 -12.93 7.28 -0.78
C LEU A 127 -14.13 7.48 0.14
N THR A 128 -15.29 7.82 -0.40
CA THR A 128 -16.54 7.96 0.37
C THR A 128 -16.93 6.64 1.03
N GLY A 129 -16.75 5.51 0.34
CA GLY A 129 -16.96 4.19 0.93
C GLY A 129 -16.02 3.89 2.09
N ALA A 130 -14.72 4.18 1.93
CA ALA A 130 -13.74 4.04 3.01
C ALA A 130 -14.05 4.95 4.21
N ALA A 131 -14.42 6.21 3.95
CA ALA A 131 -14.85 7.17 4.98
C ALA A 131 -16.07 6.68 5.75
N THR A 132 -17.06 6.14 5.05
CA THR A 132 -18.28 5.56 5.65
C THR A 132 -17.94 4.41 6.61
N LEU A 133 -17.04 3.51 6.18
CA LEU A 133 -16.57 2.39 6.99
C LEU A 133 -15.82 2.85 8.24
N ILE A 134 -14.89 3.78 8.07
CA ILE A 134 -14.06 4.28 9.17
C ILE A 134 -14.92 5.03 10.18
N ALA A 135 -15.77 5.95 9.73
CA ALA A 135 -16.67 6.72 10.60
C ALA A 135 -17.63 5.82 11.40
N ALA A 136 -18.17 4.78 10.77
CA ALA A 136 -19.06 3.84 11.45
C ALA A 136 -18.35 3.04 12.55
N ARG A 137 -17.08 2.67 12.33
CA ARG A 137 -16.27 1.93 13.32
C ARG A 137 -15.81 2.79 14.48
N SER A 138 -15.53 4.07 14.23
CA SER A 138 -15.05 5.01 15.27
C SER A 138 -16.17 5.69 16.05
N GLY A 139 -17.44 5.47 15.69
CA GLY A 139 -18.58 6.15 16.31
C GLY A 139 -18.72 7.62 15.89
N GLY A 140 -18.07 8.03 14.80
CA GLY A 140 -18.03 9.41 14.31
C GLY A 140 -16.62 9.88 13.94
N LEU A 141 -16.53 11.04 13.28
CA LEU A 141 -15.29 11.75 12.98
C LEU A 141 -15.39 13.16 13.59
N GLY A 142 -14.37 13.59 14.32
CA GLY A 142 -14.36 14.85 15.05
C GLY A 142 -13.05 15.59 14.82
N PHE A 143 -12.82 16.06 13.59
CA PHE A 143 -11.57 16.74 13.25
C PHE A 143 -11.37 18.01 14.07
N GLU A 144 -10.26 18.08 14.81
CA GLU A 144 -9.93 19.20 15.68
C GLU A 144 -8.63 19.90 15.26
N ALA A 145 -8.58 21.22 15.41
CA ALA A 145 -7.39 22.00 15.07
C ALA A 145 -6.16 21.60 15.90
N ALA A 146 -6.36 21.06 17.11
CA ALA A 146 -5.29 20.55 17.97
C ALA A 146 -4.49 19.40 17.32
N HIS A 147 -5.11 18.65 16.40
CA HIS A 147 -4.54 17.49 15.73
C HIS A 147 -3.96 17.79 14.34
N LEU A 148 -3.90 19.07 13.94
CA LEU A 148 -3.37 19.50 12.64
C LEU A 148 -1.99 18.92 12.30
N PRO A 149 -1.00 18.85 13.22
CA PRO A 149 0.28 18.20 12.93
C PRO A 149 0.14 16.71 12.56
N GLY A 150 -0.80 16.01 13.19
CA GLY A 150 -1.12 14.62 12.88
C GLY A 150 -1.78 14.47 11.51
N TYR A 151 -2.76 15.32 11.19
CA TYR A 151 -3.39 15.32 9.87
C TYR A 151 -2.40 15.69 8.75
N ALA A 152 -1.53 16.67 8.97
CA ALA A 152 -0.47 17.04 8.03
C ALA A 152 0.48 15.86 7.79
N SER A 153 0.82 15.12 8.85
CA SER A 153 1.64 13.90 8.75
C SER A 153 0.89 12.79 7.97
N ALA A 154 -0.41 12.62 8.17
CA ALA A 154 -1.21 11.65 7.41
C ALA A 154 -1.28 12.02 5.91
N VAL A 155 -1.41 13.32 5.59
CA VAL A 155 -1.33 13.80 4.20
C VAL A 155 0.05 13.52 3.60
N ALA A 156 1.13 13.82 4.34
CA ALA A 156 2.49 13.52 3.90
C ALA A 156 2.68 12.02 3.61
N CYS A 157 2.18 11.15 4.50
CA CYS A 157 2.14 9.71 4.28
C CYS A 157 1.42 9.35 2.97
N ALA A 158 0.20 9.86 2.76
CA ALA A 158 -0.59 9.57 1.57
C ALA A 158 0.11 10.02 0.28
N VAL A 159 0.71 11.21 0.29
CA VAL A 159 1.45 11.79 -0.84
C VAL A 159 2.72 10.99 -1.13
N ILE A 160 3.53 10.67 -0.13
CA ILE A 160 4.78 9.90 -0.31
C ILE A 160 4.47 8.52 -0.88
N TRP A 161 3.48 7.81 -0.32
CA TRP A 161 3.10 6.48 -0.80
C TRP A 161 2.55 6.51 -2.24
N ALA A 162 1.70 7.50 -2.56
CA ALA A 162 1.17 7.65 -3.90
C ALA A 162 2.24 8.05 -4.92
N ALA A 163 3.12 8.99 -4.56
CA ALA A 163 4.24 9.42 -5.40
C ALA A 163 5.20 8.26 -5.65
N TYR A 164 5.61 7.52 -4.61
CA TYR A 164 6.41 6.30 -4.73
C TYR A 164 5.76 5.29 -5.69
N SER A 165 4.48 5.00 -5.48
CA SER A 165 3.74 4.02 -6.27
C SER A 165 3.68 4.41 -7.76
N VAL A 166 3.29 5.66 -8.06
CA VAL A 166 3.15 6.11 -9.45
C VAL A 166 4.50 6.26 -10.14
N SER A 167 5.47 6.90 -9.49
CA SER A 167 6.79 7.15 -10.09
C SER A 167 7.64 5.88 -10.23
N SER A 168 7.29 4.77 -9.57
CA SER A 168 7.86 3.44 -9.87
C SER A 168 7.72 3.05 -11.35
N ARG A 169 6.73 3.57 -12.08
CA ARG A 169 6.63 3.41 -13.55
C ARG A 169 7.83 4.00 -14.31
N LEU A 170 8.40 5.09 -13.81
CA LEU A 170 9.59 5.73 -14.40
C LEU A 170 10.84 4.84 -14.19
N PHE A 171 10.82 4.00 -13.16
CA PHE A 171 11.86 3.02 -12.85
C PHE A 171 11.53 1.61 -13.38
N HIS A 172 10.73 1.47 -14.44
CA HIS A 172 10.31 0.16 -14.98
C HIS A 172 11.45 -0.77 -15.38
N ALA A 173 12.64 -0.22 -15.69
CA ALA A 173 13.85 -0.98 -15.99
C ALA A 173 14.51 -1.60 -14.73
N VAL A 174 14.24 -1.05 -13.54
CA VAL A 174 14.75 -1.60 -12.27
C VAL A 174 14.02 -2.92 -11.98
N PRO A 175 14.74 -4.04 -11.78
CA PRO A 175 14.12 -5.31 -11.46
C PRO A 175 13.34 -5.26 -10.14
N THR A 176 12.26 -6.03 -10.05
CA THR A 176 11.43 -6.09 -8.83
C THR A 176 12.20 -6.67 -7.65
N GLU A 177 13.21 -7.50 -7.90
CA GLU A 177 14.13 -8.02 -6.89
C GLU A 177 14.86 -6.90 -6.10
N ALA A 178 15.02 -5.70 -6.67
CA ALA A 178 15.60 -4.56 -5.97
C ALA A 178 14.76 -4.12 -4.75
N VAL A 179 13.45 -4.41 -4.74
CA VAL A 179 12.55 -4.14 -3.60
C VAL A 179 13.02 -4.86 -2.34
N ALA A 180 13.70 -6.00 -2.46
CA ALA A 180 14.29 -6.69 -1.32
C ALA A 180 15.31 -5.81 -0.58
N GLY A 181 16.15 -5.10 -1.35
CA GLY A 181 17.07 -4.12 -0.81
C GLY A 181 16.35 -2.94 -0.16
N PHE A 182 15.31 -2.40 -0.81
CA PHE A 182 14.53 -1.29 -0.24
C PHE A 182 13.85 -1.68 1.06
N CYS A 183 13.36 -2.91 1.17
CA CYS A 183 12.79 -3.44 2.40
C CYS A 183 13.83 -3.51 3.52
N LEU A 184 15.04 -4.00 3.23
CA LEU A 184 16.11 -4.06 4.23
C LEU A 184 16.62 -2.68 4.65
N GLY A 185 16.72 -1.74 3.71
CA GLY A 185 17.02 -0.34 4.02
C GLY A 185 15.95 0.28 4.92
N THR A 186 14.67 0.01 4.62
CA THR A 186 13.53 0.42 5.46
C THR A 186 13.58 -0.20 6.85
N ALA A 187 13.88 -1.50 6.95
CA ALA A 187 14.03 -2.20 8.21
C ALA A 187 15.16 -1.60 9.07
N THR A 188 16.27 -1.23 8.43
CA THR A 188 17.41 -0.60 9.10
C THR A 188 17.04 0.77 9.68
N LEU A 189 16.41 1.63 8.86
CA LEU A 189 15.96 2.94 9.33
C LEU A 189 14.88 2.84 10.42
N ALA A 190 13.94 1.90 10.28
CA ALA A 190 12.94 1.62 11.30
C ALA A 190 13.57 1.14 12.61
N ALA A 191 14.57 0.25 12.55
CA ALA A 191 15.31 -0.18 13.75
C ALA A 191 16.01 0.98 14.43
N LEU A 192 16.63 1.90 13.68
CA LEU A 192 17.24 3.11 14.24
C LEU A 192 16.19 4.02 14.91
N CYS A 193 15.04 4.24 14.27
CA CYS A 193 13.94 4.99 14.88
C CYS A 193 13.40 4.32 16.14
N HIS A 194 13.27 2.99 16.15
CA HIS A 194 12.85 2.24 17.33
C HIS A 194 13.80 2.50 18.51
N LEU A 195 15.11 2.34 18.29
CA LEU A 195 16.13 2.55 19.32
C LEU A 195 16.13 3.98 19.89
N MET A 196 15.72 4.97 19.09
CA MET A 196 15.71 6.38 19.47
C MET A 196 14.38 6.86 20.07
N LEU A 197 13.25 6.28 19.66
CA LEU A 197 11.92 6.88 19.85
C LEU A 197 10.90 5.97 20.54
N GLU A 198 11.21 4.69 20.76
CA GLU A 198 10.25 3.71 21.25
C GLU A 198 10.81 2.88 22.44
N PRO A 199 9.93 2.42 23.34
CA PRO A 199 10.33 1.46 24.36
C PRO A 199 10.63 0.09 23.72
N ALA A 200 11.59 -0.65 24.27
CA ALA A 200 11.97 -1.97 23.77
C ALA A 200 10.97 -3.08 24.19
N VAL A 201 9.76 -3.03 23.65
CA VAL A 201 8.71 -4.04 23.87
C VAL A 201 8.70 -5.02 22.71
N TRP A 202 9.23 -6.21 22.93
CA TRP A 202 9.32 -7.25 21.91
C TRP A 202 8.04 -8.10 21.83
N PRO A 203 7.76 -8.75 20.67
CA PRO A 203 6.67 -9.71 20.56
C PRO A 203 6.80 -10.84 21.60
N ALA A 204 5.72 -11.13 22.31
CA ALA A 204 5.65 -12.11 23.39
C ALA A 204 5.09 -13.46 22.89
N GLY A 205 5.87 -14.52 23.11
CA GLY A 205 5.43 -15.90 22.85
C GLY A 205 5.22 -16.24 21.36
N ALA A 206 4.85 -17.49 21.10
CA ALA A 206 4.77 -18.02 19.74
C ALA A 206 3.67 -17.37 18.88
N ALA A 207 2.57 -16.93 19.49
CA ALA A 207 1.45 -16.34 18.77
C ALA A 207 1.82 -14.98 18.16
N GLU A 208 2.43 -14.07 18.94
CA GLU A 208 2.81 -12.75 18.44
C GLU A 208 3.91 -12.83 17.39
N TRP A 209 4.91 -13.70 17.60
CA TRP A 209 5.91 -14.00 16.58
C TRP A 209 5.29 -14.62 15.31
N GLY A 210 4.27 -15.46 15.45
CA GLY A 210 3.49 -15.95 14.31
C GLY A 210 2.83 -14.82 13.51
N GLY A 211 2.26 -13.83 14.20
CA GLY A 211 1.72 -12.62 13.59
C GLY A 211 2.77 -11.79 12.85
N VAL A 212 3.95 -11.58 13.47
CA VAL A 212 5.09 -10.88 12.85
C VAL A 212 5.57 -11.61 11.59
N ILE A 213 5.70 -12.94 11.64
CA ILE A 213 6.11 -13.75 10.49
C ILE A 213 5.06 -13.68 9.39
N ALA A 214 3.77 -13.81 9.72
CA ALA A 214 2.69 -13.70 8.75
C ALA A 214 2.65 -12.33 8.05
N LEU A 215 2.83 -11.24 8.82
CA LEU A 215 2.98 -9.89 8.27
C LEU A 215 4.17 -9.79 7.32
N GLY A 216 5.35 -10.23 7.79
CA GLY A 216 6.60 -10.14 7.03
C GLY A 216 6.62 -10.98 5.76
N LEU A 217 5.94 -12.14 5.74
CA LEU A 217 5.84 -12.97 4.54
C LEU A 217 4.79 -12.44 3.55
N GLY A 218 3.67 -11.93 4.05
CA GLY A 218 2.52 -11.54 3.22
C GLY A 218 2.39 -10.02 3.05
N PRO A 219 1.59 -9.33 3.89
CA PRO A 219 1.25 -7.91 3.72
C PRO A 219 2.43 -6.93 3.65
N VAL A 220 3.54 -7.26 4.32
CA VAL A 220 4.76 -6.42 4.39
C VAL A 220 5.92 -7.03 3.60
N GLY A 221 5.79 -8.26 3.11
CA GLY A 221 6.75 -8.92 2.23
C GLY A 221 6.23 -9.01 0.81
N ALA A 222 5.57 -10.13 0.49
CA ALA A 222 5.05 -10.44 -0.83
C ALA A 222 4.26 -9.29 -1.48
N ALA A 223 3.47 -8.54 -0.70
CA ALA A 223 2.65 -7.46 -1.22
C ALA A 223 3.45 -6.36 -1.93
N PHE A 224 4.61 -5.94 -1.41
CA PHE A 224 5.40 -4.88 -2.06
C PHE A 224 5.98 -5.31 -3.39
N TYR A 225 6.38 -6.57 -3.53
CA TYR A 225 6.86 -7.12 -4.81
C TYR A 225 5.72 -7.21 -5.84
N LEU A 226 4.55 -7.71 -5.42
CA LEU A 226 3.36 -7.78 -6.26
C LEU A 226 2.92 -6.38 -6.72
N TRP A 227 2.94 -5.42 -5.80
CA TRP A 227 2.60 -4.03 -6.07
C TRP A 227 3.59 -3.38 -7.04
N ASP A 228 4.89 -3.61 -6.88
CA ASP A 228 5.93 -3.09 -7.79
C ASP A 228 5.71 -3.57 -9.23
N VAL A 229 5.39 -4.86 -9.43
CA VAL A 229 5.04 -5.40 -10.76
C VAL A 229 3.81 -4.68 -11.33
N GLY A 230 2.78 -4.47 -10.52
CA GLY A 230 1.56 -3.76 -10.91
C GLY A 230 1.83 -2.30 -11.28
N MET A 231 2.62 -1.59 -10.47
CA MET A 231 2.95 -0.18 -10.69
C MET A 231 3.84 0.02 -11.92
N LYS A 232 4.78 -0.89 -12.20
CA LYS A 232 5.68 -0.81 -13.36
C LYS A 232 5.05 -1.27 -14.68
N ARG A 233 4.15 -2.26 -14.66
CA ARG A 233 3.67 -2.93 -15.89
C ARG A 233 2.14 -3.07 -15.99
N GLY A 234 1.40 -2.81 -14.92
CA GLY A 234 -0.06 -2.90 -14.87
C GLY A 234 -0.78 -1.62 -15.30
N ASP A 235 -2.07 -1.53 -15.01
CA ASP A 235 -2.85 -0.30 -15.11
C ASP A 235 -2.88 0.39 -13.73
N VAL A 236 -2.08 1.46 -13.60
CA VAL A 236 -1.91 2.21 -12.34
C VAL A 236 -3.24 2.81 -11.87
N ARG A 237 -4.08 3.29 -12.79
CA ARG A 237 -5.37 3.90 -12.46
C ARG A 237 -6.33 2.87 -11.88
N LEU A 238 -6.41 1.71 -12.53
CA LEU A 238 -7.26 0.63 -12.06
C LEU A 238 -6.78 0.09 -10.71
N LEU A 239 -5.48 -0.05 -10.50
CA LEU A 239 -4.92 -0.45 -9.20
C LEU A 239 -5.19 0.60 -8.11
N GLY A 240 -5.11 1.89 -8.44
CA GLY A 240 -5.48 2.97 -7.53
C GLY A 240 -6.95 2.92 -7.12
N VAL A 241 -7.87 2.72 -8.06
CA VAL A 241 -9.30 2.57 -7.72
C VAL A 241 -9.56 1.27 -6.94
N ALA A 242 -8.98 0.15 -7.39
CA ALA A 242 -9.16 -1.15 -6.76
C ALA A 242 -8.62 -1.21 -5.33
N ALA A 243 -7.63 -0.39 -4.98
CA ALA A 243 -7.08 -0.35 -3.63
C ALA A 243 -8.10 0.06 -2.56
N TYR A 244 -9.18 0.78 -2.93
CA TYR A 244 -10.30 1.03 -2.01
C TYR A 244 -11.06 -0.25 -1.62
N ALA A 245 -10.83 -1.38 -2.30
CA ALA A 245 -11.38 -2.67 -1.88
C ALA A 245 -10.73 -3.20 -0.59
N ALA A 246 -9.49 -2.83 -0.26
CA ALA A 246 -8.80 -3.33 0.93
C ALA A 246 -9.59 -3.15 2.24
N PRO A 247 -10.10 -1.95 2.61
CA PRO A 247 -10.86 -1.78 3.85
C PRO A 247 -12.18 -2.57 3.85
N ALA A 248 -12.88 -2.65 2.72
CA ALA A 248 -14.11 -3.44 2.60
C ALA A 248 -13.83 -4.94 2.77
N LEU A 249 -12.85 -5.48 2.03
CA LEU A 249 -12.44 -6.88 2.13
C LEU A 249 -11.96 -7.24 3.54
N SER A 250 -11.20 -6.35 4.18
CA SER A 250 -10.78 -6.53 5.57
C SER A 250 -11.97 -6.62 6.51
N THR A 251 -12.98 -5.76 6.35
CA THR A 251 -14.21 -5.82 7.15
C THR A 251 -14.99 -7.10 6.91
N LEU A 252 -15.14 -7.51 5.65
CA LEU A 252 -15.85 -8.73 5.29
C LEU A 252 -15.17 -9.97 5.88
N LEU A 253 -13.83 -10.01 5.91
CA LEU A 253 -13.07 -11.07 6.58
C LEU A 253 -13.34 -11.09 8.09
N LEU A 254 -13.36 -9.93 8.75
CA LEU A 254 -13.68 -9.83 10.17
C LEU A 254 -15.11 -10.30 10.48
N VAL A 255 -16.08 -9.94 9.63
CA VAL A 255 -17.46 -10.43 9.75
C VAL A 255 -17.54 -11.93 9.55
N ALA A 256 -16.89 -12.46 8.50
CA ALA A 256 -16.89 -13.89 8.20
C ALA A 256 -16.22 -14.74 9.29
N THR A 257 -15.29 -14.15 10.05
CA THR A 257 -14.57 -14.82 11.15
C THR A 257 -15.17 -14.53 12.53
N GLY A 258 -16.28 -13.78 12.60
CA GLY A 258 -17.00 -13.51 13.85
C GLY A 258 -16.39 -12.41 14.72
N TYR A 259 -15.41 -11.65 14.21
CA TYR A 259 -14.77 -10.54 14.92
C TYR A 259 -15.48 -9.18 14.72
N ALA A 260 -16.46 -9.10 13.82
CA ALA A 260 -17.26 -7.90 13.57
C ALA A 260 -18.70 -8.24 13.17
N GLU A 261 -19.64 -7.33 13.44
CA GLU A 261 -21.01 -7.44 12.99
C GLU A 261 -21.21 -6.87 11.58
N ALA A 262 -22.15 -7.45 10.83
CA ALA A 262 -22.57 -6.90 9.54
C ALA A 262 -23.43 -5.65 9.78
N THR A 263 -22.98 -4.49 9.30
CA THR A 263 -23.69 -3.21 9.50
C THR A 263 -24.21 -2.64 8.19
N PRO A 264 -25.26 -1.78 8.23
CA PRO A 264 -25.70 -1.03 7.04
C PRO A 264 -24.59 -0.17 6.44
N ALA A 265 -23.69 0.36 7.27
CA ALA A 265 -22.53 1.13 6.83
C ALA A 265 -21.55 0.29 6.01
N LEU A 266 -21.33 -0.98 6.38
CA LEU A 266 -20.54 -1.92 5.60
C LEU A 266 -21.18 -2.20 4.24
N ALA A 267 -22.50 -2.42 4.19
CA ALA A 267 -23.21 -2.63 2.93
C ALA A 267 -23.10 -1.42 2.00
N LEU A 268 -23.30 -0.20 2.53
CA LEU A 268 -23.16 1.05 1.78
C LEU A 268 -21.72 1.24 1.27
N ALA A 269 -20.72 1.01 2.13
CA ALA A 269 -19.33 1.13 1.73
C ALA A 269 -18.94 0.14 0.62
N CYS A 270 -19.35 -1.12 0.75
CA CYS A 270 -19.17 -2.13 -0.30
C CYS A 270 -19.83 -1.68 -1.61
N ALA A 271 -21.07 -1.17 -1.57
CA ALA A 271 -21.77 -0.68 -2.75
C ALA A 271 -21.03 0.50 -3.41
N LEU A 272 -20.54 1.46 -2.63
CA LEU A 272 -19.78 2.62 -3.12
C LEU A 272 -18.44 2.21 -3.74
N ILE A 273 -17.70 1.30 -3.09
CA ILE A 273 -16.40 0.83 -3.57
C ILE A 273 -16.55 -0.01 -4.85
N VAL A 274 -17.51 -0.94 -4.88
CA VAL A 274 -17.80 -1.74 -6.08
C VAL A 274 -18.32 -0.85 -7.20
N GLY A 275 -19.27 0.05 -6.91
CA GLY A 275 -19.78 1.03 -7.87
C GLY A 275 -18.68 1.92 -8.45
N GLY A 276 -17.75 2.39 -7.61
CA GLY A 276 -16.59 3.17 -8.04
C GLY A 276 -15.65 2.39 -8.96
N ALA A 277 -15.36 1.13 -8.63
CA ALA A 277 -14.57 0.24 -9.48
C ALA A 277 -15.24 -0.05 -10.83
N LEU A 278 -16.57 -0.25 -10.84
CA LEU A 278 -17.34 -0.42 -12.08
C LEU A 278 -17.29 0.85 -12.92
N VAL A 279 -17.54 2.03 -12.35
CA VAL A 279 -17.47 3.31 -13.09
C VAL A 279 -16.08 3.52 -13.71
N ALA A 280 -15.01 3.21 -12.97
CA ALA A 280 -13.64 3.35 -13.46
C ALA A 280 -13.30 2.37 -14.60
N THR A 281 -13.94 1.19 -14.65
CA THR A 281 -13.67 0.14 -15.65
C THR A 281 -14.60 0.20 -16.86
N PHE A 282 -15.82 0.73 -16.72
CA PHE A 282 -16.80 0.79 -17.80
C PHE A 282 -16.34 1.74 -18.91
N GLY A 283 -16.22 1.20 -20.13
CA GLY A 283 -16.06 1.94 -21.39
C GLY A 283 -14.65 2.43 -21.73
N GLY A 284 -13.59 1.83 -21.15
CA GLY A 284 -12.23 2.00 -21.62
C GLY A 284 -12.03 1.30 -22.97
N ARG A 285 -12.20 2.03 -24.08
CA ARG A 285 -11.76 1.57 -25.40
C ARG A 285 -10.24 1.36 -25.35
N ARG A 286 -9.78 0.16 -25.65
CA ARG A 286 -8.38 -0.14 -25.95
C ARG A 286 -8.02 0.64 -27.21
N THR A 287 -7.24 1.71 -27.10
CA THR A 287 -6.44 2.15 -28.25
C THR A 287 -5.38 1.08 -28.49
N PRO A 288 -5.36 0.42 -29.66
CA PRO A 288 -4.27 -0.46 -30.02
C PRO A 288 -2.98 0.36 -30.01
N VAL A 289 -1.94 -0.16 -29.36
CA VAL A 289 -0.58 0.31 -29.62
C VAL A 289 -0.28 -0.17 -31.04
N GLU A 290 -0.26 0.74 -32.01
CA GLU A 290 0.21 0.43 -33.36
C GLU A 290 1.64 -0.09 -33.26
N GLY A 291 1.83 -1.36 -33.64
CA GLY A 291 3.14 -1.98 -33.74
C GLY A 291 3.88 -1.37 -34.92
N GLY A 292 4.86 -0.53 -34.64
CA GLY A 292 5.93 -0.22 -35.59
C GLY A 292 6.86 -1.42 -35.70
N ASP A 293 6.75 -2.16 -36.80
CA ASP A 293 7.86 -2.41 -37.73
C ASP A 293 7.45 -3.49 -38.73
N SER A 294 7.34 -3.08 -40.00
CA SER A 294 7.42 -3.97 -41.14
C SER A 294 8.87 -3.89 -41.64
N PRO A 295 9.64 -4.98 -41.75
CA PRO A 295 10.92 -4.91 -42.46
C PRO A 295 10.66 -4.78 -43.98
N PRO A 296 11.44 -3.95 -44.70
CA PRO A 296 11.37 -3.93 -46.16
C PRO A 296 11.90 -5.24 -46.74
N ALA A 297 11.34 -5.59 -47.90
CA ALA A 297 11.55 -6.80 -48.69
C ALA A 297 13.01 -7.04 -49.12
#